data_AF-R6U495-F1
#
_entry.id   AF-R6U495-F1
#
_cell.length_a   1.000
_cell.length_b   1.000
_cell.length_c   1.000
_cell.angle_alpha   90.00
_cell.angle_beta   90.00
_cell.angle_gamma   90.00
#
_symmetry.space_group_name_H-M   'P 1'
#
loop_
_entity.id
_entity.type
_entity.pdbx_description
1 polymer ?
#
loop_
_entity_poly.entity_id
_entity_poly.type
_entity_poly.pdbx_seq_one_letter_code
_entity_poly.pdbx_strand_id
1 'polypeptide(L)'
;MKYYAMGFQDAVAELLGGGIAVCSPPAIKEQKAKELVIPKANTTMNRVYAYLMNERFISREVISFFAHERTLYEDEQYHNCIFVGVDENGIPKHIHRRGTHGSFKQTESGSKAEYSFHHDGESEWLFVFEAPIDMLAFITLHQKEWTKHSYVALCSVSERAILHRLKINKHIRKIVLCLDHDNAGIAACMRIRDILVQVRDESGYITVSFDYFETEDGTSTGDEVIPNDEDSIENDVLRQFDLETLRRALDTLTEDEYALICALFLQDKPMTEREYAKSIGVPRTTLEHRKKLVLQKLKKVFQTRIS
;
A
#
# COMPACT_ATOMS: atom_id res chain seq x y z
N MET A 1 -4.38 -19.64 -30.20
CA MET A 1 -4.14 -20.39 -31.44
C MET A 1 -2.88 -21.24 -31.26
N LYS A 2 -3.01 -22.55 -31.05
CA LYS A 2 -1.91 -23.50 -31.28
C LYS A 2 -2.03 -23.95 -32.73
N TYR A 3 -1.20 -23.41 -33.62
CA TYR A 3 -1.07 -23.96 -34.97
C TYR A 3 -0.06 -25.12 -34.87
N TYR A 4 -0.39 -26.30 -35.40
CA TYR A 4 0.41 -27.54 -35.39
C TYR A 4 0.72 -28.25 -34.05
N ALA A 5 0.11 -27.87 -32.92
CA ALA A 5 0.26 -28.56 -31.63
C ALA A 5 1.72 -28.67 -31.08
N MET A 6 2.66 -27.90 -31.63
CA MET A 6 4.07 -27.88 -31.21
C MET A 6 4.31 -26.87 -30.07
N GLY A 7 5.35 -27.11 -29.25
CA GLY A 7 5.85 -26.13 -28.29
C GLY A 7 6.52 -24.95 -29.01
N PHE A 8 6.60 -23.78 -28.35
CA PHE A 8 7.15 -22.56 -28.96
C PHE A 8 8.59 -22.77 -29.47
N GLN A 9 9.43 -23.47 -28.70
CA GLN A 9 10.81 -23.76 -29.10
C GLN A 9 10.88 -24.69 -30.31
N ASP A 10 10.02 -25.72 -30.35
CA ASP A 10 9.96 -26.66 -31.48
C ASP A 10 9.50 -25.97 -32.75
N ALA A 11 8.50 -25.07 -32.64
CA ALA A 11 8.01 -24.29 -33.78
C ALA A 11 9.09 -23.37 -34.34
N VAL A 12 9.92 -22.77 -33.48
CA VAL A 12 11.07 -21.95 -33.88
C VAL A 12 12.16 -22.80 -34.54
N ALA A 13 12.45 -23.99 -34.01
CA ALA A 13 13.45 -24.89 -34.58
C ALA A 13 13.05 -25.39 -35.99
N GLU A 14 11.76 -25.68 -36.19
CA GLU A 14 11.20 -26.09 -37.49
C GLU A 14 11.26 -24.95 -38.52
N LEU A 15 10.90 -23.72 -38.12
CA LEU A 15 11.03 -22.52 -38.95
C LEU A 15 12.49 -22.27 -39.40
N LEU A 16 13.46 -22.65 -38.56
CA LEU A 16 14.88 -22.52 -38.84
C LEU A 16 15.48 -23.74 -39.57
N GLY A 17 14.64 -24.67 -40.06
CA GLY A 17 15.07 -25.82 -40.85
C GLY A 17 15.88 -26.86 -40.07
N GLY A 18 15.60 -27.03 -38.77
CA GLY A 18 16.31 -27.98 -37.90
C GLY A 18 17.69 -27.49 -37.43
N GLY A 19 18.13 -26.30 -37.85
CA GLY A 19 19.34 -25.66 -37.36
C GLY A 19 19.07 -24.83 -36.11
N ILE A 20 19.22 -25.41 -34.92
CA ILE A 20 19.39 -24.60 -33.71
C ILE A 20 20.79 -23.99 -33.80
N ALA A 21 20.87 -22.77 -34.33
CA ALA A 21 22.06 -21.96 -34.10
C ALA A 21 22.23 -21.85 -32.58
N VAL A 22 23.25 -22.54 -32.04
CA VAL A 22 23.66 -22.37 -30.65
C VAL A 22 24.16 -20.94 -30.54
N CYS A 23 23.25 -20.01 -30.26
CA CYS A 23 23.61 -18.67 -29.87
C CYS A 23 24.35 -18.81 -28.55
N SER A 24 25.67 -18.62 -28.58
CA SER A 24 26.44 -18.41 -27.36
C SER A 24 25.69 -17.36 -26.53
N PRO A 25 25.44 -17.62 -25.22
CA PRO A 25 24.81 -16.62 -24.39
C PRO A 25 25.61 -15.32 -24.55
N PRO A 26 24.97 -14.18 -24.82
CA PRO A 26 25.68 -12.92 -24.95
C PRO A 26 26.53 -12.75 -23.70
N ALA A 27 27.83 -12.48 -23.90
CA ALA A 27 28.76 -12.28 -22.80
C ALA A 27 28.10 -11.36 -21.77
N ILE A 28 27.92 -11.86 -20.54
CA ILE A 28 27.36 -11.08 -19.44
C ILE A 28 28.35 -9.94 -19.24
N LYS A 29 28.03 -8.77 -19.79
CA LYS A 29 28.80 -7.56 -19.53
C LYS A 29 28.65 -7.30 -18.05
N GLU A 30 29.72 -7.49 -17.28
CA GLU A 30 29.79 -7.02 -15.90
C GLU A 30 29.40 -5.53 -15.90
N GLN A 31 28.17 -5.26 -15.47
CA GLN A 31 27.72 -3.89 -15.31
C GLN A 31 28.48 -3.34 -14.11
N LYS A 32 29.49 -2.50 -14.37
CA LYS A 32 30.16 -1.74 -13.31
C LYS A 32 29.08 -1.03 -12.49
N ALA A 33 29.14 -1.20 -11.17
CA ALA A 33 28.21 -0.56 -10.25
C ALA A 33 28.22 0.95 -10.51
N LYS A 34 27.07 1.49 -10.91
CA LYS A 34 26.91 2.94 -11.09
C LYS A 34 26.86 3.59 -9.71
N GLU A 35 27.56 4.70 -9.57
CA GLU A 35 27.48 5.53 -8.37
C GLU A 35 26.11 6.20 -8.29
N LEU A 36 25.54 6.25 -7.08
CA LEU A 36 24.24 6.87 -6.83
C LEU A 36 24.37 8.39 -6.93
N VAL A 37 23.57 9.00 -7.81
CA VAL A 37 23.49 10.46 -7.92
C VAL A 37 22.35 10.95 -7.04
N ILE A 38 22.67 11.79 -6.05
CA ILE A 38 21.67 12.40 -5.17
C ILE A 38 21.16 13.69 -5.84
N PRO A 39 19.85 13.82 -6.13
CA PRO A 39 19.28 15.04 -6.70
C PRO A 39 19.49 16.23 -5.78
N LYS A 40 19.84 17.40 -6.34
CA LYS A 40 19.96 18.62 -5.55
C LYS A 40 18.60 19.01 -4.97
N ALA A 41 18.57 19.27 -3.66
CA ALA A 41 17.36 19.73 -2.98
C ALA A 41 17.02 21.16 -3.39
N ASN A 42 15.73 21.42 -3.57
CA ASN A 42 15.18 22.76 -3.72
C ASN A 42 15.31 23.52 -2.39
N THR A 43 15.33 24.85 -2.48
CA THR A 43 15.35 25.77 -1.33
C THR A 43 14.08 25.74 -0.51
N THR A 44 12.96 25.31 -1.10
CA THR A 44 11.66 25.18 -0.44
C THR A 44 11.02 23.83 -0.78
N MET A 45 10.06 23.39 0.04
CA MET A 45 9.27 22.18 -0.21
C MET A 45 7.81 22.50 -0.56
N ASN A 46 7.51 23.72 -0.97
CA ASN A 46 6.13 24.21 -1.10
C ASN A 46 5.30 23.35 -2.05
N ARG A 47 5.89 22.88 -3.16
CA ARG A 47 5.17 22.08 -4.15
C ARG A 47 4.96 20.65 -3.67
N VAL A 48 5.96 20.06 -3.02
CA VAL A 48 5.84 18.75 -2.37
C VAL A 48 4.79 18.76 -1.25
N TYR A 49 4.77 19.78 -0.39
CA TYR A 49 3.73 19.93 0.64
C TYR A 49 2.35 20.08 0.01
N ALA A 50 2.20 20.96 -1.00
CA ALA A 50 0.92 21.13 -1.67
C ALA A 50 0.42 19.84 -2.31
N TYR A 51 1.29 19.10 -2.99
CA TYR A 51 0.96 17.81 -3.61
C TYR A 51 0.59 16.75 -2.57
N LEU A 52 1.46 16.52 -1.58
CA LEU A 52 1.25 15.46 -0.59
C LEU A 52 0.03 15.74 0.30
N MET A 53 -0.19 16.99 0.71
CA MET A 53 -1.35 17.33 1.55
C MET A 53 -2.65 17.41 0.77
N ASN A 54 -2.67 18.08 -0.38
CA ASN A 54 -3.94 18.41 -1.04
C ASN A 54 -4.39 17.36 -2.06
N GLU A 55 -3.45 16.64 -2.68
CA GLU A 55 -3.77 15.61 -3.67
C GLU A 55 -3.64 14.19 -3.10
N ARG A 56 -2.70 13.96 -2.16
CA ARG A 56 -2.45 12.65 -1.55
C ARG A 56 -2.98 12.53 -0.12
N PHE A 57 -3.52 13.61 0.45
CA PHE A 57 -4.12 13.63 1.79
C PHE A 57 -3.19 13.15 2.91
N ILE A 58 -1.88 13.36 2.76
CA ILE A 58 -0.88 13.05 3.79
C ILE A 58 -0.87 14.17 4.82
N SER A 59 -0.87 13.82 6.10
CA SER A 59 -0.82 14.79 7.20
C SER A 59 0.47 15.61 7.16
N ARG A 60 0.35 16.86 7.61
CA ARG A 60 1.49 17.80 7.64
C ARG A 60 2.60 17.27 8.54
N GLU A 61 2.22 16.70 9.68
CA GLU A 61 3.09 16.19 10.73
C GLU A 61 3.97 15.06 10.20
N VAL A 62 3.39 14.13 9.45
CA VAL A 62 4.11 13.03 8.80
C VAL A 62 5.09 13.57 7.75
N ILE A 63 4.66 14.50 6.89
CA ILE A 63 5.56 15.12 5.89
C ILE A 63 6.72 15.84 6.60
N SER A 64 6.42 16.61 7.64
CA SER A 64 7.41 17.36 8.41
C SER A 64 8.44 16.46 9.10
N PHE A 65 8.02 15.30 9.61
CA PHE A 65 8.93 14.30 10.17
C PHE A 65 9.98 13.85 9.14
N PHE A 66 9.54 13.31 8.00
CA PHE A 66 10.47 12.80 6.98
C PHE A 66 11.30 13.92 6.31
N ALA A 67 10.76 15.14 6.25
CA ALA A 67 11.51 16.31 5.81
C ALA A 67 12.63 16.70 6.79
N HIS A 68 12.36 16.64 8.10
CA HIS A 68 13.34 16.91 9.15
C HIS A 68 14.49 15.89 9.12
N GLU A 69 14.15 14.61 8.96
CA GLU A 69 15.10 13.51 8.80
C GLU A 69 15.87 13.54 7.47
N ARG A 70 15.56 14.50 6.58
CA ARG A 70 16.13 14.63 5.22
C ARG A 70 15.94 13.39 4.36
N THR A 71 14.93 12.58 4.67
CA THR A 71 14.54 11.39 3.90
C THR A 71 13.40 11.68 2.93
N LEU A 72 12.76 12.84 3.03
CA LEU A 72 11.83 13.39 2.05
C LEU A 72 12.20 14.83 1.71
N TYR A 73 12.42 15.15 0.44
CA TYR A 73 12.63 16.53 0.01
C TYR A 73 12.09 16.81 -1.40
N GLU A 74 12.04 18.08 -1.77
CA GLU A 74 11.68 18.52 -3.13
C GLU A 74 12.95 18.70 -3.96
N ASP A 75 13.06 18.10 -5.15
CA ASP A 75 14.22 18.36 -6.02
C ASP A 75 14.15 19.72 -6.71
N GLU A 76 15.31 20.35 -6.93
CA GLU A 76 15.43 21.70 -7.48
C GLU A 76 14.99 21.81 -8.94
N GLN A 77 15.24 20.78 -9.75
CA GLN A 77 15.12 20.89 -11.21
C GLN A 77 13.70 20.63 -11.71
N TYR A 78 13.02 19.67 -11.09
CA TYR A 78 11.73 19.13 -11.55
C TYR A 78 10.67 19.16 -10.46
N HIS A 79 11.02 19.57 -9.24
CA HIS A 79 10.10 19.64 -8.11
C HIS A 79 9.37 18.31 -7.84
N ASN A 80 10.05 17.17 -8.01
CA ASN A 80 9.55 15.87 -7.59
C ASN A 80 9.68 15.71 -6.08
N CYS A 81 8.86 14.84 -5.50
CA CYS A 81 9.13 14.27 -4.19
C CYS A 81 10.31 13.30 -4.32
N ILE A 82 11.36 13.54 -3.55
CA ILE A 82 12.51 12.65 -3.44
C ILE A 82 12.42 11.92 -2.11
N PHE A 83 12.26 10.60 -2.19
CA PHE A 83 12.31 9.70 -1.05
C PHE A 83 13.69 9.05 -0.99
N VAL A 84 14.40 9.29 0.10
CA VAL A 84 15.77 8.83 0.33
C VAL A 84 15.74 7.66 1.30
N GLY A 85 16.37 6.58 0.91
CA GLY A 85 16.71 5.52 1.85
C GLY A 85 18.20 5.55 2.18
N VAL A 86 18.50 5.40 3.46
CA VAL A 86 19.82 5.59 4.06
C VAL A 86 20.40 4.27 4.59
N ASP A 87 21.72 4.20 4.76
CA ASP A 87 22.34 3.12 5.54
C ASP A 87 22.28 3.40 7.05
N GLU A 88 22.83 2.49 7.84
CA GLU A 88 22.85 2.57 9.31
C GLU A 88 23.62 3.79 9.84
N ASN A 89 24.41 4.46 9.00
CA ASN A 89 25.14 5.68 9.34
C ASN A 89 24.44 6.95 8.82
N GLY A 90 23.21 6.83 8.29
CA GLY A 90 22.46 7.93 7.72
C GLY A 90 22.94 8.36 6.33
N ILE A 91 23.77 7.56 5.65
CA ILE A 91 24.28 7.91 4.32
C ILE A 91 23.27 7.46 3.25
N PRO A 92 22.83 8.35 2.34
CA PRO A 92 21.94 7.97 1.24
C PRO A 92 22.49 6.82 0.39
N LYS A 93 21.69 5.74 0.25
CA LYS A 93 21.98 4.57 -0.60
C LYS A 93 20.88 4.27 -1.61
N HIS A 94 19.73 4.92 -1.49
CA HIS A 94 18.60 4.72 -2.39
C HIS A 94 17.87 6.05 -2.62
N ILE A 95 17.46 6.30 -3.86
CA ILE A 95 16.67 7.47 -4.23
C ILE A 95 15.47 7.01 -5.06
N HIS A 96 14.26 7.30 -4.58
CA HIS A 96 13.02 7.13 -5.34
C HIS A 96 12.38 8.49 -5.61
N ARG A 97 12.05 8.75 -6.87
CA ARG A 97 11.45 9.99 -7.34
C ARG A 97 9.98 9.78 -7.62
N ARG A 98 9.14 10.71 -7.18
CA ARG A 98 7.73 10.77 -7.53
C ARG A 98 7.36 12.17 -8.01
N GLY A 99 6.83 12.26 -9.22
CA GLY A 99 6.37 13.53 -9.77
C GLY A 99 5.27 14.17 -8.92
N THR A 100 5.39 15.47 -8.68
CA THR A 100 4.31 16.32 -8.12
C THR A 100 3.28 16.71 -9.18
N HIS A 101 3.45 16.21 -10.41
CA HIS A 101 2.48 16.32 -11.49
C HIS A 101 2.49 15.03 -12.31
N GLY A 102 1.31 14.51 -12.63
CA GLY A 102 1.15 13.27 -13.39
C GLY A 102 1.57 12.01 -12.62
N SER A 103 2.02 10.99 -13.37
CA SER A 103 2.25 9.63 -12.86
C SER A 103 3.74 9.23 -12.78
N PHE A 104 4.67 10.16 -13.01
CA PHE A 104 6.10 9.86 -13.03
C PHE A 104 6.56 9.23 -11.71
N LYS A 105 7.20 8.05 -11.79
CA LYS A 105 7.87 7.38 -10.69
C LYS A 105 9.16 6.73 -11.20
N GLN A 106 10.27 6.88 -10.49
CA GLN A 106 11.55 6.32 -10.90
C GLN A 106 12.47 6.09 -9.71
N THR A 107 13.12 4.93 -9.65
CA THR A 107 14.26 4.68 -8.76
C THR A 107 15.55 5.05 -9.48
N GLU A 108 16.40 5.84 -8.82
CA GLU A 108 17.64 6.37 -9.40
C GLU A 108 18.66 5.27 -9.67
N SER A 109 19.43 5.40 -10.76
CA SER A 109 20.51 4.45 -11.05
C SER A 109 21.55 4.45 -9.94
N GLY A 110 22.06 3.27 -9.58
CA GLY A 110 22.99 3.11 -8.45
C GLY A 110 22.32 2.98 -7.09
N SER A 111 20.98 3.11 -7.01
CA SER A 111 20.23 2.85 -5.78
C SER A 111 20.35 1.38 -5.37
N LYS A 112 20.55 1.16 -4.08
CA LYS A 112 20.58 -0.16 -3.45
C LYS A 112 19.24 -0.46 -2.83
N ALA A 113 18.51 -1.43 -3.37
CA ALA A 113 17.16 -1.77 -2.93
C ALA A 113 17.06 -2.20 -1.45
N GLU A 114 18.14 -2.74 -0.86
CA GLU A 114 18.20 -3.11 0.57
C GLU A 114 18.09 -1.91 1.52
N TYR A 115 18.36 -0.70 1.03
CA TYR A 115 18.25 0.54 1.78
C TYR A 115 17.12 1.42 1.21
N SER A 116 16.03 0.84 0.70
CA SER A 116 14.90 1.64 0.20
C SER A 116 14.30 2.55 1.29
N PHE A 117 13.42 3.49 0.93
CA PHE A 117 12.84 4.44 1.88
C PHE A 117 12.18 3.71 3.06
N HIS A 118 12.55 4.06 4.29
CA HIS A 118 12.13 3.36 5.51
C HIS A 118 12.15 4.28 6.74
N HIS A 119 11.53 3.79 7.81
CA HIS A 119 11.65 4.30 9.17
C HIS A 119 11.88 3.09 10.10
N ASP A 120 12.90 3.15 10.94
CA ASP A 120 13.14 2.10 11.94
C ASP A 120 12.54 2.54 13.28
N GLY A 121 11.66 1.70 13.82
CA GLY A 121 11.10 1.85 15.16
C GLY A 121 11.62 0.79 16.13
N GLU A 122 11.23 0.88 17.39
CA GLU A 122 11.71 -0.01 18.47
C GLU A 122 10.79 -1.20 18.77
N SER A 123 9.57 -1.20 18.23
CA SER A 123 8.59 -2.28 18.43
C SER A 123 8.82 -3.46 17.49
N GLU A 124 8.16 -4.58 17.79
CA GLU A 124 8.28 -5.82 17.03
C GLU A 124 7.65 -5.78 15.62
N TRP A 125 7.03 -4.68 15.21
CA TRP A 125 6.25 -4.56 13.98
C TRP A 125 7.04 -3.95 12.82
N LEU A 126 6.94 -4.58 11.65
CA LEU A 126 7.40 -4.08 10.36
C LEU A 126 6.25 -4.05 9.35
N PHE A 127 5.89 -2.87 8.89
CA PHE A 127 4.92 -2.68 7.81
C PHE A 127 5.64 -2.44 6.47
N VAL A 128 5.24 -3.19 5.44
CA VAL A 128 5.92 -3.23 4.14
C VAL A 128 4.99 -2.73 3.05
N PHE A 129 5.39 -1.69 2.31
CA PHE A 129 4.56 -1.05 1.29
C PHE A 129 5.22 -1.13 -0.09
N GLU A 130 4.40 -1.07 -1.15
CA GLU A 130 4.93 -1.01 -2.52
C GLU A 130 5.65 0.32 -2.77
N ALA A 131 5.01 1.45 -2.45
CA ALA A 131 5.56 2.77 -2.68
C ALA A 131 5.57 3.67 -1.41
N PRO A 132 6.45 4.70 -1.39
CA PRO A 132 6.56 5.60 -0.23
C PRO A 132 5.26 6.34 0.10
N ILE A 133 4.47 6.73 -0.90
CA ILE A 133 3.22 7.45 -0.65
C ILE A 133 2.21 6.58 0.10
N ASP A 134 2.15 5.28 -0.20
CA ASP A 134 1.23 4.35 0.46
C ASP A 134 1.63 4.18 1.93
N MET A 135 2.93 4.09 2.20
CA MET A 135 3.48 4.12 3.56
C MET A 135 3.09 5.41 4.30
N LEU A 136 3.27 6.59 3.69
CA LEU A 136 2.89 7.86 4.32
C LEU A 136 1.38 7.97 4.57
N ALA A 137 0.56 7.42 3.65
CA ALA A 137 -0.89 7.42 3.77
C ALA A 137 -1.33 6.54 4.95
N PHE A 138 -0.73 5.34 5.07
CA PHE A 138 -0.97 4.46 6.21
C PHE A 138 -0.60 5.15 7.53
N ILE A 139 0.58 5.76 7.63
CA ILE A 139 1.00 6.47 8.83
C ILE A 139 0.03 7.62 9.15
N THR A 140 -0.45 8.33 8.13
CA THR A 140 -1.44 9.42 8.30
C THR A 140 -2.75 8.92 8.93
N LEU A 141 -3.18 7.71 8.60
CA LEU A 141 -4.38 7.07 9.17
C LEU A 141 -4.13 6.52 10.59
N HIS A 142 -2.89 6.13 10.90
CA HIS A 142 -2.53 5.46 12.14
C HIS A 142 -1.45 6.22 12.93
N GLN A 143 -1.69 7.50 13.24
CA GLN A 143 -0.68 8.38 13.84
C GLN A 143 -0.38 8.12 15.32
N LYS A 144 -1.20 7.34 16.04
CA LYS A 144 -0.94 7.04 17.45
C LYS A 144 0.34 6.20 17.56
N GLU A 145 1.36 6.77 18.20
CA GLU A 145 2.65 6.11 18.47
C GLU A 145 3.35 5.46 17.26
N TRP A 146 3.01 5.91 16.05
CA TRP A 146 3.47 5.29 14.81
C TRP A 146 4.99 5.18 14.72
N THR A 147 5.73 6.16 15.25
CA THR A 147 7.19 6.18 15.24
C THR A 147 7.83 5.00 15.98
N LYS A 148 7.09 4.30 16.86
CA LYS A 148 7.56 3.07 17.52
C LYS A 148 7.60 1.87 16.58
N HIS A 149 6.86 1.87 15.47
CA HIS A 149 6.85 0.77 14.51
C HIS A 149 7.87 0.99 13.40
N SER A 150 8.28 -0.10 12.75
CA SER A 150 9.15 -0.03 11.57
C SER A 150 8.32 -0.05 10.28
N TYR A 151 8.76 0.70 9.28
CA TYR A 151 8.09 0.82 8.00
C TYR A 151 9.12 0.78 6.88
N VAL A 152 8.78 0.14 5.77
CA VAL A 152 9.63 0.13 4.58
C VAL A 152 8.80 0.18 3.30
N ALA A 153 9.19 1.05 2.38
CA ALA A 153 8.63 1.10 1.03
C ALA A 153 9.61 0.44 0.05
N LEU A 154 9.18 -0.64 -0.61
CA LEU A 154 10.03 -1.47 -1.46
C LEU A 154 10.52 -0.75 -2.72
N CYS A 155 9.76 0.24 -3.20
CA CYS A 155 10.04 1.01 -4.42
C CYS A 155 10.29 0.13 -5.66
N SER A 156 9.82 -1.11 -5.59
CA SER A 156 9.99 -2.24 -6.50
C SER A 156 9.20 -3.42 -5.90
N VAL A 157 9.25 -4.58 -6.54
CA VAL A 157 8.71 -5.82 -5.96
C VAL A 157 9.77 -6.65 -5.22
N SER A 158 10.96 -6.10 -4.92
CA SER A 158 12.04 -6.89 -4.32
C SER A 158 11.94 -7.02 -2.80
N GLU A 159 12.18 -8.22 -2.28
CA GLU A 159 12.25 -8.58 -0.85
C GLU A 159 13.47 -8.01 -0.11
N ARG A 160 14.46 -7.48 -0.85
CA ARG A 160 15.78 -7.13 -0.31
C ARG A 160 15.73 -6.14 0.86
N ALA A 161 14.84 -5.15 0.77
CA ALA A 161 14.65 -4.18 1.85
C ALA A 161 14.16 -4.85 3.13
N ILE A 162 13.19 -5.78 3.01
CA ILE A 162 12.62 -6.53 4.12
C ILE A 162 13.72 -7.38 4.79
N LEU A 163 14.45 -8.18 4.01
CA LEU A 163 15.50 -9.05 4.54
C LEU A 163 16.61 -8.24 5.23
N HIS A 164 16.96 -7.08 4.69
CA HIS A 164 17.94 -6.20 5.30
C HIS A 164 17.43 -5.59 6.61
N ARG A 165 16.17 -5.11 6.66
CA ARG A 165 15.53 -4.63 7.89
C ARG A 165 15.52 -5.72 8.97
N LEU A 166 15.14 -6.95 8.64
CA LEU A 166 15.17 -8.08 9.57
C LEU A 166 16.61 -8.43 10.03
N LYS A 167 17.60 -8.20 9.17
CA LYS A 167 18.99 -8.43 9.53
C LYS A 167 19.46 -7.44 10.59
N ILE A 168 19.11 -6.17 10.48
CA ILE A 168 19.59 -5.12 11.39
C ILE A 168 18.71 -4.97 12.65
N ASN A 169 17.41 -5.15 12.51
CA ASN A 169 16.41 -4.94 13.57
C ASN A 169 15.94 -6.28 14.12
N LYS A 170 16.73 -6.83 15.05
CA LYS A 170 16.49 -8.18 15.62
C LYS A 170 15.24 -8.28 16.49
N HIS A 171 14.67 -7.15 16.89
CA HIS A 171 13.44 -7.07 17.66
C HIS A 171 12.18 -7.24 16.80
N ILE A 172 12.27 -7.10 15.48
CA ILE A 172 11.12 -7.33 14.59
C ILE A 172 10.69 -8.79 14.68
N ARG A 173 9.41 -9.02 14.96
CA ARG A 173 8.78 -10.34 15.03
C ARG A 173 7.53 -10.45 14.20
N LYS A 174 6.90 -9.33 13.85
CA LYS A 174 5.64 -9.28 13.10
C LYS A 174 5.84 -8.47 11.83
N ILE A 175 5.57 -9.08 10.69
CA ILE A 175 5.71 -8.46 9.38
C ILE A 175 4.34 -8.36 8.74
N VAL A 176 4.00 -7.17 8.24
CA VAL A 176 2.73 -6.90 7.59
C VAL A 176 2.98 -6.46 6.14
N LEU A 177 2.46 -7.21 5.18
CA LEU A 177 2.63 -6.92 3.74
C LEU A 177 1.43 -6.13 3.20
N CYS A 178 1.68 -4.89 2.78
CA CYS A 178 0.74 -3.88 2.28
C CYS A 178 1.07 -3.50 0.83
N LEU A 179 1.12 -4.47 -0.09
CA LEU A 179 1.38 -4.21 -1.51
C LEU A 179 0.10 -3.88 -2.28
N ASP A 180 0.23 -3.42 -3.52
CA ASP A 180 -0.92 -3.04 -4.35
C ASP A 180 -1.84 -4.25 -4.59
N HIS A 181 -3.15 -4.02 -4.51
CA HIS A 181 -4.15 -5.03 -4.80
C HIS A 181 -4.37 -5.20 -6.32
N ASP A 182 -3.29 -5.54 -7.01
CA ASP A 182 -3.29 -5.90 -8.42
C ASP A 182 -2.52 -7.21 -8.65
N ASN A 183 -2.54 -7.73 -9.88
CA ASN A 183 -1.89 -9.01 -10.19
C ASN A 183 -0.40 -9.03 -9.86
N ALA A 184 0.30 -7.89 -9.99
CA ALA A 184 1.73 -7.81 -9.74
C ALA A 184 2.03 -7.73 -8.24
N GLY A 185 1.27 -6.91 -7.50
CA GLY A 185 1.37 -6.80 -6.05
C GLY A 185 1.00 -8.11 -5.35
N ILE A 186 -0.09 -8.77 -5.75
CA ILE A 186 -0.50 -10.08 -5.22
C ILE A 186 0.59 -11.14 -5.47
N ALA A 187 1.13 -11.20 -6.69
CA ALA A 187 2.21 -12.13 -7.02
C ALA A 187 3.48 -11.84 -6.22
N ALA A 188 3.78 -10.56 -5.97
CA ALA A 188 4.91 -10.15 -5.14
C ALA A 188 4.70 -10.54 -3.67
N CYS A 189 3.51 -10.32 -3.11
CA CYS A 189 3.13 -10.74 -1.75
C CYS A 189 3.32 -12.25 -1.56
N MET A 190 2.80 -13.07 -2.48
CA MET A 190 2.96 -14.54 -2.41
C MET A 190 4.44 -14.94 -2.40
N ARG A 191 5.23 -14.41 -3.34
CA ARG A 191 6.67 -14.73 -3.43
C ARG A 191 7.44 -14.26 -2.20
N ILE A 192 7.18 -13.05 -1.71
CA ILE A 192 7.84 -12.49 -0.51
C ILE A 192 7.49 -13.34 0.71
N ARG A 193 6.22 -13.73 0.87
CA ARG A 193 5.79 -14.61 1.96
C ARG A 193 6.55 -15.93 1.93
N ASP A 194 6.67 -16.57 0.76
CA ASP A 194 7.38 -17.85 0.63
C ASP A 194 8.86 -17.72 1.01
N ILE A 195 9.52 -16.62 0.61
CA ILE A 195 10.90 -16.31 1.02
C ILE A 195 10.99 -16.12 2.53
N LEU A 196 10.06 -15.36 3.12
CA LEU A 196 10.05 -15.12 4.56
C LEU A 196 9.82 -16.41 5.36
N VAL A 197 8.98 -17.34 4.86
CA VAL A 197 8.78 -18.67 5.47
C VAL A 197 10.08 -19.48 5.42
N GLN A 198 10.82 -19.45 4.32
CA GLN A 198 12.10 -20.16 4.22
C GLN A 198 13.16 -19.60 5.19
N VAL A 199 13.19 -18.29 5.39
CA VAL A 199 14.10 -17.63 6.35
C VAL A 199 13.65 -17.82 7.81
N ARG A 200 12.36 -18.09 8.02
CA ARG A 200 11.71 -18.20 9.35
C ARG A 200 12.23 -19.39 10.16
N ASP A 201 12.57 -20.51 9.52
CA ASP A 201 13.05 -21.72 10.21
C ASP A 201 14.31 -21.46 11.06
N GLU A 202 15.02 -20.35 10.80
CA GLU A 202 16.19 -19.90 11.58
C GLU A 202 15.90 -18.74 12.54
N SER A 203 14.74 -18.06 12.46
CA SER A 203 14.56 -16.70 13.03
C SER A 203 13.21 -16.38 13.70
N GLY A 204 12.13 -17.14 13.48
CA GLY A 204 10.92 -17.09 14.32
C GLY A 204 9.97 -15.89 14.14
N TYR A 205 9.85 -15.33 12.94
CA TYR A 205 8.88 -14.25 12.61
C TYR A 205 7.44 -14.76 12.39
N ILE A 206 6.45 -13.87 12.53
CA ILE A 206 5.04 -14.04 12.18
C ILE A 206 4.76 -13.11 10.98
N THR A 207 4.38 -13.69 9.84
CA THR A 207 4.03 -12.92 8.64
C THR A 207 2.52 -12.83 8.52
N VAL A 208 2.02 -11.59 8.43
CA VAL A 208 0.63 -11.24 8.15
C VAL A 208 0.59 -10.60 6.77
N SER A 209 -0.24 -11.10 5.87
CA SER A 209 -0.38 -10.55 4.52
C SER A 209 -1.79 -9.99 4.37
N PHE A 210 -1.92 -8.73 3.93
CA PHE A 210 -3.25 -8.14 3.75
C PHE A 210 -4.06 -8.77 2.61
N ASP A 211 -3.39 -9.34 1.60
CA ASP A 211 -4.05 -10.07 0.51
C ASP A 211 -4.77 -11.37 0.94
N TYR A 212 -4.63 -11.81 2.20
CA TYR A 212 -5.19 -13.09 2.69
C TYR A 212 -6.27 -12.94 3.76
N PHE A 213 -6.82 -11.72 3.98
CA PHE A 213 -7.93 -11.53 4.92
C PHE A 213 -9.31 -11.97 4.42
N GLU A 214 -9.40 -12.48 3.19
CA GLU A 214 -10.54 -13.31 2.81
C GLU A 214 -10.28 -14.76 3.27
N THR A 215 -10.76 -15.10 4.47
CA THR A 215 -11.18 -16.48 4.73
C THR A 215 -12.36 -16.82 3.81
N GLU A 216 -12.65 -18.10 3.57
CA GLU A 216 -13.72 -18.57 2.65
C GLU A 216 -15.13 -17.97 2.94
N ASP A 217 -15.29 -17.32 4.08
CA ASP A 217 -16.46 -16.66 4.64
C ASP A 217 -16.41 -15.12 4.65
N GLY A 218 -15.34 -14.48 4.17
CA GLY A 218 -15.32 -13.06 3.78
C GLY A 218 -15.56 -12.03 4.90
N THR A 219 -15.18 -12.33 6.14
CA THR A 219 -15.55 -11.52 7.33
C THR A 219 -14.43 -10.68 7.96
N SER A 220 -13.17 -10.74 7.51
CA SER A 220 -12.09 -9.93 8.09
C SER A 220 -11.65 -8.81 7.15
N THR A 221 -11.72 -7.55 7.61
CA THR A 221 -11.28 -6.37 6.84
C THR A 221 -9.79 -6.04 7.04
N GLY A 222 -9.03 -6.90 7.74
CA GLY A 222 -7.61 -6.65 8.07
C GLY A 222 -7.39 -5.61 9.17
N ASP A 223 -8.41 -4.84 9.56
CA ASP A 223 -8.35 -3.86 10.67
C ASP A 223 -8.03 -4.52 12.02
N GLU A 224 -8.37 -5.80 12.18
CA GLU A 224 -8.16 -6.58 13.41
C GLU A 224 -6.68 -6.89 13.70
N VAL A 225 -5.79 -6.75 12.70
CA VAL A 225 -4.37 -7.13 12.83
C VAL A 225 -3.44 -5.92 13.00
N ILE A 226 -3.97 -4.71 12.85
CA ILE A 226 -3.22 -3.50 13.21
C ILE A 226 -3.19 -3.44 14.75
N PRO A 227 -2.00 -3.32 15.39
CA PRO A 227 -1.93 -3.10 16.82
C PRO A 227 -2.71 -1.84 17.17
N ASN A 228 -3.88 -2.03 17.76
CA ASN A 228 -4.62 -0.97 18.43
C ASN A 228 -3.98 -0.88 19.82
N ASP A 229 -2.82 -0.22 19.91
CA ASP A 229 -2.22 0.07 21.21
C ASP A 229 -3.29 0.83 22.02
N GLU A 230 -3.75 0.18 23.07
CA GLU A 230 -5.08 0.27 23.67
C GLU A 230 -5.58 1.71 23.95
N ASP A 231 -6.89 1.90 23.74
CA ASP A 231 -7.78 2.92 24.33
C ASP A 231 -7.14 4.28 24.62
N SER A 232 -7.00 5.11 23.58
CA SER A 232 -6.98 6.55 23.84
C SER A 232 -8.43 6.99 24.06
N ILE A 233 -8.71 7.65 25.19
CA ILE A 233 -9.99 8.34 25.44
C ILE A 233 -10.36 9.18 24.21
N GLU A 234 -9.39 9.77 23.53
CA GLU A 234 -9.61 10.56 22.32
C GLU A 234 -10.06 9.71 21.12
N ASN A 235 -9.54 8.50 20.95
CA ASN A 235 -9.98 7.58 19.89
C ASN A 235 -11.34 6.96 20.20
N ASP A 236 -11.63 6.66 21.46
CA ASP A 236 -12.96 6.23 21.88
C ASP A 236 -13.97 7.36 21.72
N VAL A 237 -13.58 8.59 22.05
CA VAL A 237 -14.39 9.79 21.84
C VAL A 237 -14.58 10.05 20.35
N LEU A 238 -13.55 9.93 19.51
CA LEU A 238 -13.65 10.07 18.05
C LEU A 238 -14.53 8.96 17.44
N ARG A 239 -14.34 7.69 17.83
CA ARG A 239 -15.21 6.58 17.44
C ARG A 239 -16.64 6.78 17.93
N GLN A 240 -16.83 7.22 19.17
CA GLN A 240 -18.14 7.49 19.74
C GLN A 240 -18.83 8.65 19.01
N PHE A 241 -18.08 9.70 18.65
CA PHE A 241 -18.56 10.79 17.83
C PHE A 241 -18.89 10.36 16.40
N ASP A 242 -18.10 9.49 15.80
CA ASP A 242 -18.35 8.97 14.45
C ASP A 242 -19.53 7.99 14.44
N LEU A 243 -19.69 7.18 15.50
CA LEU A 243 -20.85 6.34 15.74
C LEU A 243 -22.11 7.16 16.01
N GLU A 244 -22.03 8.24 16.79
CA GLU A 244 -23.14 9.17 16.98
C GLU A 244 -23.50 9.89 15.68
N THR A 245 -22.50 10.28 14.89
CA THR A 245 -22.72 10.90 13.57
C THR A 245 -23.38 9.92 12.61
N LEU A 246 -22.92 8.66 12.60
CA LEU A 246 -23.52 7.60 11.82
C LEU A 246 -24.97 7.33 12.27
N ARG A 247 -25.23 7.25 13.58
CA ARG A 247 -26.60 7.11 14.12
C ARG A 247 -27.50 8.25 13.66
N ARG A 248 -27.06 9.50 13.81
CA ARG A 248 -27.82 10.67 13.33
C ARG A 248 -28.04 10.64 11.82
N ALA A 249 -27.04 10.21 11.05
CA ALA A 249 -27.17 10.11 9.60
C ALA A 249 -28.20 9.03 9.22
N LEU A 250 -28.17 7.89 9.90
CA LEU A 250 -29.15 6.82 9.74
C LEU A 250 -30.57 7.27 10.16
N ASP A 251 -30.69 8.09 11.20
CA ASP A 251 -31.99 8.68 11.63
C ASP A 251 -32.60 9.63 10.58
N THR A 252 -31.80 10.14 9.62
CA THR A 252 -32.34 10.96 8.52
C THR A 252 -32.95 10.14 7.39
N LEU A 253 -32.74 8.82 7.39
CA LEU A 253 -33.23 7.93 6.36
C LEU A 253 -34.72 7.59 6.57
N THR A 254 -35.46 7.40 5.49
CA THR A 254 -36.80 6.82 5.59
C THR A 254 -36.71 5.33 5.93
N GLU A 255 -37.82 4.71 6.37
CA GLU A 255 -37.83 3.28 6.71
C GLU A 255 -37.32 2.39 5.55
N ASP A 256 -37.71 2.70 4.31
CA ASP A 256 -37.24 1.97 3.12
C ASP A 256 -35.74 2.17 2.84
N GLU A 257 -35.24 3.39 3.04
CA GLU A 257 -33.82 3.73 2.87
C GLU A 257 -32.96 3.07 3.95
N TYR A 258 -33.45 3.06 5.19
CA TYR A 258 -32.81 2.42 6.32
C TYR A 258 -32.80 0.90 6.16
N ALA A 259 -33.92 0.28 5.77
CA ALA A 259 -34.01 -1.16 5.49
C ALA A 259 -33.05 -1.58 4.38
N LEU A 260 -32.90 -0.76 3.33
CA LEU A 260 -31.91 -0.96 2.27
C LEU A 260 -30.48 -0.96 2.81
N ILE A 261 -30.12 0.01 3.67
CA ILE A 261 -28.78 0.07 4.25
C ILE A 261 -28.54 -1.09 5.22
N CYS A 262 -29.53 -1.44 6.03
CA CYS A 262 -29.43 -2.58 6.94
C CYS A 262 -29.20 -3.89 6.19
N ALA A 263 -30.03 -4.19 5.18
CA ALA A 263 -29.94 -5.43 4.44
C ALA A 263 -28.63 -5.56 3.65
N LEU A 264 -28.09 -4.45 3.13
CA LEU A 264 -26.87 -4.48 2.31
C LEU A 264 -25.58 -4.32 3.11
N PHE A 265 -25.61 -3.76 4.33
CA PHE A 265 -24.38 -3.36 5.03
C PHE A 265 -24.34 -3.62 6.54
N LEU A 266 -25.49 -3.67 7.25
CA LEU A 266 -25.49 -3.68 8.73
C LEU A 266 -26.00 -4.98 9.37
N GLN A 267 -26.38 -5.98 8.57
CA GLN A 267 -26.72 -7.31 9.08
C GLN A 267 -25.46 -8.15 9.28
N ASP A 268 -25.47 -9.07 10.26
CA ASP A 268 -24.38 -10.04 10.49
C ASP A 268 -24.01 -10.84 9.23
N LYS A 269 -24.99 -11.02 8.34
CA LYS A 269 -24.80 -11.55 6.99
C LYS A 269 -25.51 -10.67 5.97
N PRO A 270 -24.83 -9.66 5.40
CA PRO A 270 -25.43 -8.76 4.44
C PRO A 270 -25.90 -9.48 3.17
N MET A 271 -27.04 -9.08 2.64
CA MET A 271 -27.58 -9.56 1.38
C MET A 271 -26.86 -8.89 0.21
N THR A 272 -26.66 -9.62 -0.89
CA THR A 272 -26.25 -8.99 -2.15
C THR A 272 -27.36 -8.13 -2.72
N GLU A 273 -27.02 -7.14 -3.55
CA GLU A 273 -28.00 -6.31 -4.26
C GLU A 273 -29.03 -7.15 -5.04
N ARG A 274 -28.60 -8.29 -5.58
CA ARG A 274 -29.47 -9.20 -6.35
C ARG A 274 -30.47 -9.90 -5.44
N GLU A 275 -30.02 -10.37 -4.28
CA GLU A 275 -30.87 -11.04 -3.29
C GLU A 275 -31.87 -10.07 -2.68
N TYR A 276 -31.41 -8.87 -2.30
CA TYR A 276 -32.27 -7.86 -1.72
C TYR A 276 -33.29 -7.33 -2.74
N ALA A 277 -32.87 -7.02 -3.98
CA ALA A 277 -33.77 -6.62 -5.06
C ALA A 277 -34.86 -7.67 -5.33
N LYS A 278 -34.49 -8.95 -5.31
CA LYS A 278 -35.42 -10.08 -5.43
C LYS A 278 -36.39 -10.16 -4.24
N SER A 279 -35.90 -9.93 -3.03
CA SER A 279 -36.71 -10.00 -1.80
C SER A 279 -37.80 -8.92 -1.73
N ILE A 280 -37.52 -7.73 -2.26
CA ILE A 280 -38.49 -6.60 -2.28
C ILE A 280 -39.20 -6.44 -3.63
N GLY A 281 -38.95 -7.34 -4.59
CA GLY A 281 -39.65 -7.38 -5.88
C GLY A 281 -39.35 -6.22 -6.83
N VAL A 282 -38.16 -5.61 -6.76
CA VAL A 282 -37.78 -4.49 -7.64
C VAL A 282 -36.65 -4.85 -8.62
N PRO A 283 -36.56 -4.18 -9.79
CA PRO A 283 -35.41 -4.35 -10.68
C PRO A 283 -34.11 -3.94 -10.00
N ARG A 284 -33.04 -4.70 -10.24
CA ARG A 284 -31.70 -4.43 -9.68
C ARG A 284 -31.22 -3.00 -9.99
N THR A 285 -31.46 -2.51 -11.20
CA THR A 285 -31.07 -1.15 -11.63
C THR A 285 -31.79 -0.06 -10.82
N THR A 286 -33.03 -0.30 -10.41
CA THR A 286 -33.79 0.60 -9.53
C THR A 286 -33.20 0.58 -8.12
N LEU A 287 -32.80 -0.59 -7.62
CA LEU A 287 -32.15 -0.72 -6.32
C LEU A 287 -30.78 -0.01 -6.30
N GLU A 288 -29.97 -0.20 -7.33
CA GLU A 288 -28.67 0.47 -7.49
C GLU A 288 -28.81 1.99 -7.49
N HIS A 289 -29.83 2.53 -8.19
CA HIS A 289 -30.11 3.96 -8.19
C HIS A 289 -30.51 4.47 -6.79
N ARG A 290 -31.42 3.75 -6.10
CA ARG A 290 -31.82 4.09 -4.72
C ARG A 290 -30.64 4.06 -3.77
N LYS A 291 -29.81 3.01 -3.81
CA LYS A 291 -28.58 2.88 -3.02
C LYS A 291 -27.66 4.08 -3.22
N LYS A 292 -27.43 4.47 -4.47
CA LYS A 292 -26.59 5.64 -4.79
C LYS A 292 -27.11 6.92 -4.15
N LEU A 293 -28.41 7.16 -4.20
CA LEU A 293 -29.03 8.35 -3.59
C LEU A 293 -28.92 8.33 -2.06
N VAL A 294 -29.15 7.18 -1.43
CA VAL A 294 -29.04 7.01 0.03
C VAL A 294 -27.60 7.22 0.49
N LEU A 295 -26.61 6.64 -0.21
CA LEU A 295 -25.20 6.86 0.11
C LEU A 295 -24.77 8.33 -0.09
N GLN A 296 -25.31 9.01 -1.10
CA GLN A 296 -25.09 10.45 -1.28
C GLN A 296 -25.71 11.27 -0.14
N LYS A 297 -26.89 10.89 0.34
CA LYS A 297 -27.57 11.52 1.47
C LYS A 297 -26.75 11.35 2.76
N LEU A 298 -26.30 10.13 3.06
CA LEU A 298 -25.40 9.86 4.18
C LEU A 298 -24.10 10.66 4.07
N LYS A 299 -23.46 10.68 2.89
CA LYS A 299 -22.22 11.43 2.66
C LYS A 299 -22.36 12.92 2.95
N LYS A 300 -23.50 13.54 2.62
CA LYS A 300 -23.75 14.97 2.93
C LYS A 300 -23.78 15.24 4.43
N VAL A 301 -24.33 14.33 5.23
CA VAL A 301 -24.35 14.46 6.70
C VAL A 301 -22.92 14.48 7.25
N PHE A 302 -22.04 13.62 6.76
CA PHE A 302 -20.62 13.61 7.15
C PHE A 302 -19.85 14.86 6.65
N GLN A 303 -20.19 15.38 5.46
CA GLN A 303 -19.53 16.57 4.89
C GLN A 303 -19.91 17.90 5.57
N THR A 304 -21.08 17.97 6.20
CA THR A 304 -21.56 19.19 6.90
C THR A 304 -20.73 19.49 8.17
N ARG A 305 -19.87 18.55 8.59
CA ARG A 305 -18.99 18.66 9.77
C ARG A 305 -17.61 19.31 9.49
N ILE A 306 -17.27 19.59 8.22
CA ILE A 306 -15.94 20.14 7.81
C ILE A 306 -15.98 21.67 7.60
N SER A 307 -17.15 22.28 7.75
CA SER A 307 -17.40 23.73 7.65
C SER A 307 -17.58 24.39 9.00
#